data_AF-A0A973LUQ3-F1
#
_entry.id   AF-A0A973LUQ3-F1
#
_cell.length_a   1.000
_cell.length_b   1.000
_cell.length_c   1.000
_cell.angle_alpha   90.00
_cell.angle_beta   90.00
_cell.angle_gamma   90.00
#
_symmetry.space_group_name_H-M   'P 1'
#
loop_
_entity.id
_entity.type
_entity.pdbx_description
1 polymer ?
#
loop_
_entity_poly.entity_id
_entity_poly.type
_entity_poly.pdbx_seq_one_letter_code
_entity_poly.pdbx_strand_id
1 'polypeptide(L)' 'MKIRVNRDVLADAVAWAARVLPSRPVVPVLSGLLLEAG' A
#
# COMPACT_ATOMS: atom_id res chain seq x y z
N MET A 1 -12.91 -0.30 8.55
CA MET A 1 -11.98 -1.43 8.75
C MET A 1 -11.08 -1.11 9.94
N LYS A 2 -10.92 -2.03 10.91
CA LYS A 2 -10.01 -1.84 12.05
C LYS A 2 -9.20 -3.12 12.22
N ILE A 3 -7.93 -3.06 11.84
CA ILE A 3 -7.02 -4.20 11.89
C ILE A 3 -5.87 -3.91 12.85
N ARG A 4 -5.31 -4.97 13.44
CA ARG A 4 -4.04 -4.93 14.16
C ARG A 4 -3.10 -5.90 13.48
N VAL A 5 -1.95 -5.42 13.07
CA VAL A 5 -0.92 -6.20 12.39
C VAL A 5 0.44 -5.82 12.96
N ASN A 6 1.44 -6.68 12.79
CA ASN A 6 2.80 -6.34 13.17
C ASN A 6 3.32 -5.20 12.26
N ARG A 7 3.87 -4.16 12.87
CA ARG A 7 4.42 -2.98 12.19
C ARG A 7 5.46 -3.36 11.14
N ASP A 8 6.41 -4.21 11.50
CA ASP A 8 7.58 -4.43 10.64
C ASP A 8 7.20 -5.25 9.41
N VAL A 9 6.31 -6.24 9.60
CA VAL A 9 5.73 -7.02 8.50
C VAL A 9 4.91 -6.12 7.56
N LEU A 10 4.09 -5.22 8.13
CA LEU A 10 3.31 -4.29 7.31
C LEU A 10 4.21 -3.32 6.54
N ALA A 11 5.24 -2.78 7.19
CA ALA A 11 6.17 -1.86 6.56
C ALA A 11 6.90 -2.51 5.37
N ASP A 12 7.34 -3.75 5.53
CA ASP A 12 8.07 -4.48 4.49
C ASP A 12 7.15 -4.84 3.31
N ALA A 13 5.92 -5.28 3.60
CA ALA A 13 4.92 -5.55 2.57
C ALA A 13 4.51 -4.29 1.78
N VAL A 14 4.30 -3.16 2.46
CA VAL A 14 3.99 -1.87 1.82
C VAL A 14 5.16 -1.37 0.99
N ALA A 15 6.39 -1.46 1.51
CA ALA A 15 7.59 -1.10 0.76
C ALA A 15 7.77 -1.98 -0.49
N TRP A 16 7.44 -3.27 -0.39
CA TRP A 16 7.44 -4.16 -1.55
C TRP A 16 6.45 -3.69 -2.61
N ALA A 17 5.21 -3.45 -2.23
CA ALA A 17 4.14 -3.07 -3.15
C ALA A 17 4.34 -1.67 -3.77
N ALA A 18 4.91 -0.73 -3.02
CA ALA A 18 5.13 0.64 -3.49
C ALA A 18 6.07 0.73 -4.72
N ARG A 19 6.89 -0.31 -4.96
CA ARG A 19 7.85 -0.35 -6.08
C ARG A 19 7.20 -0.28 -7.47
N VAL A 20 5.95 -0.70 -7.61
CA VAL A 20 5.24 -0.69 -8.90
C VAL A 20 4.41 0.56 -9.12
N LEU A 21 4.39 1.50 -8.16
CA LEU A 21 3.60 2.71 -8.27
C LEU A 21 4.16 3.65 -9.35
N PRO A 22 3.31 4.23 -10.22
CA PRO A 22 3.75 5.19 -11.21
C PRO A 22 4.35 6.44 -10.56
N SER A 23 5.52 6.88 -11.01
CA SER A 23 6.15 8.12 -10.54
C SER A 23 5.42 9.39 -10.98
N ARG A 24 4.64 9.30 -12.07
CA ARG A 24 3.80 10.38 -12.61
C ARG A 24 2.39 9.86 -12.89
N PRO A 25 1.53 9.79 -11.86
CA PRO A 25 0.17 9.31 -12.02
C PRO A 25 -0.68 10.36 -12.76
N VAL A 26 -1.43 9.91 -13.77
CA VAL A 26 -2.42 10.75 -14.49
C VAL A 26 -3.71 10.90 -13.67
N VAL A 27 -4.02 9.92 -12.83
CA VAL A 27 -5.16 9.93 -11.90
C VAL A 27 -4.68 9.68 -10.47
N PRO A 28 -5.12 10.47 -9.46
CA PRO A 28 -4.61 10.36 -8.08
C PRO A 28 -4.77 8.98 -7.45
N VAL A 29 -5.81 8.22 -7.81
CA VAL A 29 -6.09 6.89 -7.24
C VAL A 29 -4.97 5.88 -7.51
N LEU A 30 -4.23 6.03 -8.62
CA LEU A 30 -3.11 5.14 -8.97
C LEU A 30 -1.83 5.41 -8.15
N SER A 31 -1.83 6.44 -7.30
CA SER A 31 -0.75 6.67 -6.34
C SER A 31 -0.92 5.91 -5.02
N GLY A 32 -2.09 5.29 -4.81
CA GLY A 32 -2.43 4.60 -3.58
C GLY A 32 -2.26 3.08 -3.64
N LEU A 33 -2.22 2.46 -2.46
CA LEU A 33 -2.31 1.00 -2.30
C LEU A 33 -3.69 0.63 -1.77
N LEU A 34 -4.28 -0.43 -2.31
CA LEU A 34 -5.52 -1.00 -1.81
C LEU A 34 -5.23 -1.84 -0.56
N LEU A 35 -5.95 -1.55 0.53
CA LEU A 35 -5.92 -2.34 1.76
C LEU A 35 -7.27 -3.03 1.92
N GLU A 36 -7.25 -4.36 1.87
CA GLU A 36 -8.41 -5.21 2.11
C GLU A 36 -8.14 -6.08 3.34
N ALA A 37 -9.11 -6.12 4.26
CA ALA A 37 -9.10 -7.02 5.39
C ALA A 37 -10.53 -7.41 5.74
N GLY A 38 -10.82 -8.70 5.60
CA GLY A 38 -12.05 -9.34 6.04
C GLY A 38 -12.01 -9.74 7.51
#